data_AF-A0A2Z6QU47-F1
#
_entry.id   AF-A0A2Z6QU47-F1
#
_cell.length_a   1.000
_cell.length_b   1.000
_cell.length_c   1.000
_cell.angle_alpha   90.00
_cell.angle_beta   90.00
_cell.angle_gamma   90.00
#
_symmetry.space_group_name_H-M   'P 1'
#
loop_
_entity.id
_entity.type
_entity.pdbx_description
1 polymer ?
#
loop_
_entity_poly.entity_id
_entity_poly.type
_entity_poly.pdbx_seq_one_letter_code
_entity_poly.pdbx_strand_id
1 'polypeptide(L)'
;MATEDHVKQYIRQAINLTFGVDLEQNIDQPPANSITHTLNQAVANLVPPINRAARIGELLLFYGGDQDPSEWERDFNIIWDANEYLKENNQTNKIRKAAACIRDDAADWYNEVAAVITRWDANGGNGAGNFCVELRKRYASRTKQNQWAMKLQNIR
;
A
#
# COMPACT_ATOMS: atom_id res chain seq x y z
N MET A 1 30.89 -32.55 -50.84
CA MET A 1 31.28 -31.84 -49.59
C MET A 1 30.21 -30.80 -49.34
N ALA A 2 29.41 -30.96 -48.27
CA ALA A 2 28.51 -29.88 -47.87
C ALA A 2 29.36 -28.74 -47.29
N THR A 3 29.12 -27.51 -47.73
CA THR A 3 29.76 -26.34 -47.11
C THR A 3 29.22 -26.14 -45.70
N GLU A 4 30.01 -25.53 -44.81
CA GLU A 4 29.62 -25.25 -43.42
C GLU A 4 28.24 -24.58 -43.33
N ASP A 5 27.95 -23.66 -44.25
CA ASP A 5 26.65 -22.99 -44.36
C ASP A 5 25.49 -23.95 -44.63
N HIS A 6 25.71 -24.97 -45.47
CA HIS A 6 24.69 -25.99 -45.76
C HIS A 6 24.38 -26.84 -44.52
N VAL A 7 25.39 -27.16 -43.72
CA VAL A 7 25.21 -27.93 -42.47
C VAL A 7 24.47 -27.08 -41.44
N LYS A 8 24.83 -25.81 -41.29
CA LYS A 8 24.15 -24.86 -40.39
C LYS A 8 22.67 -24.70 -40.77
N GLN A 9 22.36 -24.58 -42.06
CA GLN A 9 20.97 -24.51 -42.54
C GLN A 9 20.16 -25.79 -42.22
N TYR A 10 20.75 -26.96 -42.42
CA TYR A 10 20.07 -28.22 -42.16
C TYR A 10 19.75 -28.42 -40.66
N ILE A 11 20.68 -28.03 -39.79
CA ILE A 11 20.48 -28.08 -38.33
C ILE A 11 19.33 -27.15 -37.90
N ARG A 12 19.20 -25.96 -38.51
CA ARG A 12 18.07 -25.04 -38.24
C ARG A 12 16.75 -25.67 -38.63
N GLN A 13 16.65 -26.20 -39.84
CA GLN A 13 15.42 -26.84 -40.32
C GLN A 13 15.00 -27.98 -39.39
N ALA A 14 15.95 -28.82 -38.96
CA ALA A 14 15.69 -29.91 -38.04
C ALA A 14 15.19 -29.44 -36.66
N ILE A 15 15.77 -28.37 -36.10
CA ILE A 15 15.34 -27.80 -34.81
C ILE A 15 13.96 -27.14 -34.93
N ASN A 16 13.72 -26.35 -35.98
CA ASN A 16 12.42 -25.72 -36.23
C ASN A 16 11.31 -26.77 -36.37
N LEU A 17 11.57 -27.86 -37.13
CA LEU A 17 10.62 -28.98 -37.30
C LEU A 17 10.35 -29.75 -36.01
N THR A 18 11.37 -29.94 -35.17
CA THR A 18 11.27 -30.82 -33.99
C THR A 18 10.74 -30.10 -32.75
N PHE A 19 11.09 -28.83 -32.57
CA PHE A 19 10.81 -28.10 -31.33
C PHE A 19 9.93 -26.86 -31.53
N GLY A 20 9.60 -26.49 -32.78
CA GLY A 20 8.80 -25.30 -33.07
C GLY A 20 9.47 -23.98 -32.69
N VAL A 21 10.78 -23.99 -32.46
CA VAL A 21 11.59 -22.82 -32.10
C VAL A 21 12.19 -22.27 -33.38
N ASP A 22 11.92 -21.01 -33.71
CA ASP A 22 12.53 -20.36 -34.88
C ASP A 22 13.91 -19.81 -34.49
N LEU A 23 14.97 -20.52 -34.88
CA LEU A 23 16.33 -20.05 -34.68
C LEU A 23 16.68 -19.04 -35.78
N GLU A 24 16.86 -17.77 -35.40
CA GLU A 24 17.27 -16.70 -36.31
C GLU A 24 18.56 -17.04 -37.08
N GLN A 25 18.88 -16.20 -38.08
CA GLN A 25 19.90 -16.42 -39.12
C GLN A 25 21.34 -16.66 -38.63
N ASN A 26 21.62 -16.69 -37.33
CA ASN A 26 22.96 -16.84 -36.78
C ASN A 26 22.99 -17.81 -35.58
N ILE A 27 23.51 -19.03 -35.80
CA ILE A 27 23.67 -20.06 -34.75
C ILE A 27 24.81 -19.68 -33.78
N ASP A 28 25.71 -18.80 -34.24
CA ASP A 28 26.86 -18.33 -33.47
C ASP A 28 26.48 -17.20 -32.48
N GLN A 29 25.20 -16.79 -32.45
CA GLN A 29 24.67 -15.84 -31.49
C GLN A 29 23.55 -16.47 -30.64
N PRO A 30 23.56 -16.28 -29.31
CA PRO A 30 22.44 -16.72 -28.49
C PRO A 30 21.16 -15.99 -28.95
N PRO A 31 20.02 -16.70 -29.07
CA PRO A 31 18.77 -16.09 -29.54
C PRO A 31 18.37 -14.96 -28.60
N ALA A 32 18.06 -13.79 -29.17
CA ALA A 32 17.67 -12.58 -28.42
C ALA A 32 16.48 -12.82 -27.48
N ASN A 33 15.62 -13.78 -27.84
CA ASN A 33 14.42 -14.16 -27.12
C ASN A 33 14.49 -15.63 -26.66
N SER A 34 15.57 -16.02 -25.99
CA SER A 34 15.63 -17.35 -25.37
C SER A 34 14.50 -17.49 -24.33
N ILE A 35 13.96 -18.71 -24.19
CA ILE A 35 12.97 -19.04 -23.15
C ILE A 35 13.45 -18.55 -21.77
N THR A 36 14.76 -18.53 -21.53
CA THR A 36 15.38 -17.96 -20.33
C THR A 36 15.14 -16.47 -20.16
N HIS A 37 15.16 -15.66 -21.23
CA HIS A 37 14.87 -14.23 -21.17
C HIS A 37 13.38 -13.97 -20.88
N THR A 38 12.48 -14.68 -21.55
CA THR A 38 11.03 -14.60 -21.30
C THR A 38 10.65 -15.09 -19.90
N LEU A 39 11.29 -16.16 -19.41
CA LEU A 39 11.12 -16.64 -18.04
C LEU A 39 11.68 -15.65 -17.02
N ASN A 40 12.84 -15.04 -17.26
CA ASN A 40 13.39 -14.03 -16.35
C ASN A 40 12.48 -12.79 -16.26
N GLN A 41 11.89 -12.35 -17.38
CA GLN A 41 10.90 -11.26 -17.36
C GLN A 41 9.59 -11.69 -16.67
N ALA A 42 9.11 -12.90 -16.92
CA ALA A 42 7.91 -13.42 -16.26
C ALA A 42 8.13 -13.60 -14.75
N VAL A 43 9.30 -14.09 -14.32
CA VAL A 43 9.69 -14.20 -12.91
C VAL A 43 9.86 -12.82 -12.28
N ALA A 44 10.48 -11.85 -12.97
CA ALA A 44 10.56 -10.46 -12.49
C ALA A 44 9.19 -9.78 -12.34
N ASN A 45 8.20 -10.20 -13.12
CA ASN A 45 6.80 -9.74 -13.03
C ASN A 45 5.96 -10.53 -12.00
N LEU A 46 6.37 -11.75 -11.66
CA LEU A 46 5.73 -12.63 -10.67
C LEU A 46 6.29 -12.47 -9.25
N VAL A 47 7.48 -11.88 -9.12
CA VAL A 47 7.90 -11.25 -7.88
C VAL A 47 7.14 -9.93 -7.84
N PRO A 48 6.01 -9.80 -7.12
CA PRO A 48 5.53 -8.46 -6.80
C PRO A 48 6.73 -7.72 -6.23
N PRO A 49 6.98 -6.45 -6.60
CA PRO A 49 8.10 -5.74 -6.03
C PRO A 49 8.05 -6.02 -4.53
N ILE A 50 9.13 -6.58 -3.99
CA ILE A 50 9.35 -6.61 -2.54
C ILE A 50 9.68 -5.15 -2.15
N ASN A 51 8.81 -4.24 -2.55
CA ASN A 51 8.46 -3.01 -1.89
C ASN A 51 7.30 -3.36 -0.94
N ARG A 52 7.48 -4.40 -0.11
CA ARG A 52 7.36 -4.13 1.30
C ARG A 52 8.48 -3.14 1.58
N ALA A 53 8.28 -1.87 1.24
CA ALA A 53 9.09 -0.79 1.78
C ALA A 53 9.20 -1.11 3.26
N ALA A 54 10.42 -1.36 3.74
CA ALA A 54 10.65 -1.76 5.12
C ALA A 54 9.91 -0.75 5.98
N ARG A 55 8.78 -1.16 6.56
CA ARG A 55 7.87 -0.23 7.21
C ARG A 55 8.65 0.34 8.39
N ILE A 56 8.97 1.63 8.34
CA ILE A 56 9.77 2.31 9.36
C ILE A 56 9.09 2.23 10.73
N GLY A 57 7.74 2.24 10.76
CA GLY A 57 6.98 2.08 12.00
C GLY A 57 5.59 1.47 11.81
N GLU A 58 5.08 0.78 12.84
CA GLU A 58 3.69 0.29 12.83
C GLU A 58 2.69 1.42 12.98
N LEU A 59 1.58 1.38 12.24
CA LEU A 59 0.52 2.35 12.42
C LEU A 59 -0.16 2.16 13.78
N LEU A 60 -0.29 3.25 14.53
CA LEU A 60 -0.79 3.23 15.90
C LEU A 60 -2.27 2.87 15.96
N LEU A 61 -2.63 2.02 16.92
CA LEU A 61 -4.02 1.66 17.19
C LEU A 61 -4.73 2.79 17.95
N PHE A 62 -6.01 2.97 17.65
CA PHE A 62 -6.89 3.89 18.36
C PHE A 62 -8.09 3.13 18.92
N TYR A 63 -8.19 3.09 20.23
CA TYR A 63 -9.23 2.43 21.02
C TYR A 63 -10.33 3.39 21.47
N GLY A 64 -10.10 4.69 21.38
CA GLY A 64 -11.02 5.70 21.88
C GLY A 64 -10.83 6.00 23.37
N GLY A 65 -11.94 6.24 24.08
CA GLY A 65 -11.92 6.61 25.50
C GLY A 65 -11.18 7.92 25.80
N ASP A 66 -10.06 7.83 26.51
CA ASP A 66 -9.21 8.96 26.94
C ASP A 66 -8.13 9.34 25.93
N GLN A 67 -7.89 8.53 24.89
CA GLN A 67 -6.87 8.83 23.89
C GLN A 67 -7.20 10.15 23.17
N ASP A 68 -6.23 11.07 23.11
CA ASP A 68 -6.42 12.33 22.39
C ASP A 68 -6.39 12.06 20.87
N PRO A 69 -7.48 12.34 20.14
CA PRO A 69 -7.55 12.08 18.71
C PRO A 69 -6.57 12.93 17.90
N SER A 70 -6.19 14.11 18.38
CA SER A 70 -5.25 15.01 17.70
C SER A 70 -3.80 14.51 17.84
N GLU A 71 -3.45 13.98 19.02
CA GLU A 71 -2.13 13.35 19.23
C GLU A 71 -2.00 12.08 18.39
N TRP A 72 -3.02 11.22 18.42
CA TRP A 72 -3.03 10.02 17.60
C TRP A 72 -2.95 10.34 16.11
N GLU A 73 -3.70 11.34 15.61
CA GLU A 73 -3.67 11.77 14.22
C GLU A 73 -2.28 12.27 13.81
N ARG A 74 -1.63 13.07 14.66
CA ARG A 74 -0.27 13.57 14.44
C ARG A 74 0.70 12.41 14.29
N ASP A 75 0.70 11.48 15.24
CA ASP A 75 1.67 10.39 15.27
C ASP A 75 1.40 9.37 14.15
N PHE A 76 0.13 9.12 13.82
CA PHE A 76 -0.27 8.35 12.64
C PHE A 76 0.26 9.00 11.34
N ASN A 77 0.14 10.32 11.20
CA ASN A 77 0.65 11.03 10.02
C ASN A 77 2.17 10.91 9.88
N ILE A 78 2.91 11.05 10.99
CA ILE A 78 4.38 10.88 11.00
C ILE A 78 4.75 9.48 10.49
N ILE A 79 4.11 8.43 10.99
CA ILE A 79 4.41 7.05 10.60
C ILE A 79 3.94 6.77 9.18
N TRP A 80 2.80 7.32 8.76
CA TRP A 80 2.30 7.24 7.39
C TRP A 80 3.32 7.81 6.39
N ASP A 81 3.84 9.00 6.67
CA ASP A 81 4.83 9.66 5.82
C ASP A 81 6.17 8.93 5.84
N ALA A 82 6.63 8.49 7.03
CA ALA A 82 7.87 7.72 7.18
C ALA A 82 7.82 6.37 6.43
N ASN A 83 6.66 5.74 6.38
CA ASN A 83 6.46 4.50 5.62
C ASN A 83 6.35 4.71 4.11
N GLU A 84 6.52 5.95 3.64
CA GLU A 84 6.43 6.34 2.24
C GLU A 84 5.13 5.85 1.58
N TYR A 85 4.02 5.86 2.34
CA TYR A 85 2.69 5.59 1.79
C TYR A 85 2.21 6.70 0.83
N LEU A 86 3.06 7.70 0.60
CA LEU A 86 2.94 8.81 -0.33
C LEU A 86 3.06 8.35 -1.79
N LYS A 87 1.95 7.85 -2.35
CA LYS A 87 1.70 7.97 -3.80
C LYS A 87 0.38 8.70 -4.01
N GLU A 88 0.43 9.81 -4.73
CA GLU A 88 -0.69 10.53 -5.36
C GLU A 88 -1.93 10.75 -4.49
N ASN A 89 -1.86 11.68 -3.52
CA ASN A 89 -3.04 12.25 -2.85
C ASN A 89 -4.06 11.18 -2.35
N ASN A 90 -3.56 10.05 -1.88
CA ASN A 90 -4.36 8.84 -1.63
C ASN A 90 -5.09 8.89 -0.27
N GLN A 91 -5.94 9.91 -0.14
CA GLN A 91 -6.78 10.19 1.03
C GLN A 91 -7.64 8.96 1.37
N THR A 92 -8.20 8.29 0.35
CA THR A 92 -9.01 7.09 0.51
C THR A 92 -8.20 5.93 1.10
N ASN A 93 -6.98 5.66 0.64
CA ASN A 93 -6.15 4.62 1.23
C ASN A 93 -5.71 4.98 2.66
N LYS A 94 -5.50 6.27 2.93
CA LYS A 94 -5.21 6.75 4.28
C LYS A 94 -6.34 6.47 5.26
N ILE A 95 -7.58 6.77 4.85
CA ILE A 95 -8.79 6.41 5.61
C ILE A 95 -8.88 4.89 5.80
N ARG A 96 -8.67 4.08 4.74
CA ARG A 96 -8.72 2.61 4.84
C ARG A 96 -7.70 2.05 5.84
N LYS A 97 -6.46 2.56 5.84
CA LYS A 97 -5.44 2.13 6.81
C LYS A 97 -5.77 2.61 8.22
N ALA A 98 -6.25 3.84 8.36
CA ALA A 98 -6.68 4.37 9.65
C ALA A 98 -7.83 3.55 10.23
N ALA A 99 -8.86 3.25 9.43
CA ALA A 99 -9.97 2.37 9.78
C ALA A 99 -9.49 1.01 10.29
N ALA A 100 -8.47 0.42 9.64
CA ALA A 100 -7.86 -0.83 10.07
C ALA A 100 -7.08 -0.72 11.39
N CYS A 101 -6.81 0.48 11.89
CA CYS A 101 -6.17 0.76 13.18
C CYS A 101 -7.17 1.14 14.28
N ILE A 102 -8.45 1.32 13.95
CA ILE A 102 -9.49 1.63 14.94
C ILE A 102 -9.94 0.34 15.64
N ARG A 103 -10.13 0.40 16.97
CA ARG A 103 -10.46 -0.74 17.84
C ARG A 103 -11.61 -0.40 18.78
N ASP A 104 -12.22 -1.43 19.33
CA ASP A 104 -13.22 -1.36 20.40
C ASP A 104 -14.32 -0.32 20.15
N ASP A 105 -14.57 0.58 21.11
CA ASP A 105 -15.66 1.57 21.02
C ASP A 105 -15.54 2.49 19.80
N ALA A 106 -14.31 2.72 19.33
CA ALA A 106 -14.03 3.53 18.17
C ALA A 106 -14.32 2.78 16.88
N ALA A 107 -14.20 1.44 16.88
CA ALA A 107 -14.52 0.64 15.71
C ALA A 107 -16.04 0.64 15.48
N ASP A 108 -16.82 0.52 16.55
CA ASP A 108 -18.28 0.63 16.50
C ASP A 108 -18.71 1.98 15.95
N TRP A 109 -18.15 3.08 16.50
CA TRP A 109 -18.41 4.42 15.99
C TRP A 109 -18.03 4.56 14.52
N TYR A 110 -16.85 4.09 14.10
CA TYR A 110 -16.40 4.21 12.72
C TYR A 110 -17.37 3.50 11.76
N ASN A 111 -17.88 2.32 12.13
CA ASN A 111 -18.84 1.58 11.31
C ASN A 111 -20.16 2.34 11.11
N GLU A 112 -20.60 3.14 12.08
CA GLU A 112 -21.80 3.99 11.96
C GLU A 112 -21.61 5.14 10.98
N VAL A 113 -20.42 5.75 10.96
CA VAL A 113 -20.15 6.98 10.18
C VAL A 113 -19.37 6.74 8.89
N ALA A 114 -18.91 5.51 8.64
CA ALA A 114 -18.03 5.16 7.52
C ALA A 114 -18.58 5.62 6.16
N ALA A 115 -19.89 5.56 5.95
CA ALA A 115 -20.55 5.99 4.71
C ALA A 115 -20.45 7.51 4.46
N VAL A 116 -20.27 8.31 5.52
CA VAL A 116 -20.20 9.77 5.45
C VAL A 116 -18.75 10.25 5.40
N ILE A 117 -17.79 9.40 5.80
CA ILE A 117 -16.36 9.72 5.76
C ILE A 117 -15.82 9.53 4.35
N THR A 118 -15.63 10.62 3.63
CA THR A 118 -15.15 10.60 2.23
C THR A 118 -13.72 11.11 2.07
N ARG A 119 -13.16 11.77 3.09
CA ARG A 119 -11.86 12.43 3.02
C ARG A 119 -11.07 12.31 4.32
N TRP A 120 -9.74 12.32 4.25
CA TRP A 120 -8.90 12.28 5.45
C TRP A 120 -8.99 13.61 6.21
N ASP A 121 -8.61 14.72 5.57
CA ASP A 121 -8.79 16.08 6.14
C ASP A 121 -9.02 17.17 5.07
N ALA A 122 -9.52 18.33 5.47
CA ALA A 122 -9.81 19.46 4.59
C ALA A 122 -8.60 20.39 4.41
N ASN A 123 -8.18 20.57 3.17
CA ASN A 123 -7.44 21.77 2.76
C ASN A 123 -8.41 22.96 2.60
N GLY A 124 -8.93 23.51 3.70
CA GLY A 124 -9.57 24.84 3.72
C GLY A 124 -11.08 24.94 3.39
N GLY A 125 -11.88 23.88 3.51
CA GLY A 125 -13.34 23.91 3.30
C GLY A 125 -14.11 23.06 4.31
N ASN A 126 -15.41 23.36 4.49
CA ASN A 126 -16.31 22.87 5.56
C ASN A 126 -16.07 21.38 5.91
N GLY A 127 -15.58 21.12 7.12
CA GLY A 127 -14.97 19.85 7.53
C GLY A 127 -15.91 18.67 7.76
N ALA A 128 -17.15 18.74 7.29
CA ALA A 128 -18.12 17.66 7.44
C ALA A 128 -17.74 16.48 6.53
N GLY A 129 -17.76 15.26 7.07
CA GLY A 129 -17.38 14.05 6.33
C GLY A 129 -15.86 13.84 6.19
N ASN A 130 -15.06 14.65 6.89
CA ASN A 130 -13.62 14.39 7.01
C ASN A 130 -13.35 13.50 8.22
N PHE A 131 -12.57 12.46 8.03
CA PHE A 131 -12.19 11.51 9.06
C PHE A 131 -11.64 12.20 10.31
N CYS A 132 -10.63 13.06 10.17
CA CYS A 132 -9.97 13.75 11.29
C CYS A 132 -10.93 14.67 12.05
N VAL A 133 -11.85 15.33 11.34
CA VAL A 133 -12.84 16.23 11.97
C VAL A 133 -13.87 15.43 12.76
N GLU A 134 -14.43 14.37 12.18
CA GLU A 134 -15.44 13.55 12.86
C GLU A 134 -14.84 12.78 14.05
N LEU A 135 -13.59 12.28 13.93
CA LEU A 135 -12.85 11.66 15.02
C LEU A 135 -12.68 12.64 16.20
N ARG A 136 -12.22 13.86 15.92
CA ARG A 136 -12.03 14.91 16.94
C ARG A 136 -13.35 15.31 17.59
N LYS A 137 -14.44 15.46 16.82
CA LYS A 137 -15.78 15.77 17.37
C LYS A 137 -16.23 14.70 18.38
N ARG A 138 -16.02 13.42 18.05
CA ARG A 138 -16.44 12.30 18.91
C ARG A 138 -15.58 12.19 20.17
N TYR A 139 -14.26 12.14 20.01
CA TYR A 139 -13.35 11.75 21.10
C TYR A 139 -12.74 12.93 21.84
N ALA A 140 -12.48 14.09 21.22
CA ALA A 140 -11.95 15.24 21.96
C ALA A 140 -12.96 15.78 22.98
N SER A 141 -14.27 15.66 22.69
CA SER A 141 -15.32 15.95 23.66
C SER A 141 -15.25 15.03 24.87
N ARG A 142 -15.05 13.72 24.65
CA ARG A 142 -14.96 12.71 25.71
C ARG A 142 -13.68 12.84 26.53
N THR A 143 -12.53 13.02 25.88
CA THR A 143 -11.25 13.32 26.55
C THR A 143 -11.38 14.57 27.42
N LYS A 144 -12.01 15.65 26.92
CA LYS A 144 -12.25 16.87 27.72
C LYS A 144 -13.20 16.62 28.89
N GLN A 145 -14.28 15.86 28.70
CA GLN A 145 -15.20 15.48 29.79
C GLN A 145 -14.48 14.65 30.87
N ASN A 146 -13.64 13.69 30.47
CA ASN A 146 -12.87 12.86 31.39
C ASN A 146 -11.79 13.67 32.13
N GLN A 147 -11.12 14.60 31.45
CA GLN A 147 -10.21 15.56 32.09
C GLN A 147 -10.94 16.46 33.10
N TRP A 148 -12.15 16.92 32.78
CA TRP A 148 -12.96 17.70 33.71
C TRP A 148 -13.40 16.86 34.91
N ALA A 149 -13.81 15.61 34.70
CA ALA A 149 -14.17 14.70 35.79
C ALA A 149 -12.98 14.42 36.72
N MET A 150 -11.79 14.16 36.18
CA MET A 150 -10.56 14.00 36.98
C MET A 150 -10.19 15.28 37.74
N LYS A 151 -10.29 16.45 37.11
CA LYS A 151 -10.03 17.73 37.78
C LYS A 151 -11.03 17.98 38.92
N LEU A 152 -12.31 17.68 38.71
CA LEU A 152 -13.35 17.83 39.74
C LEU A 152 -13.12 16.89 40.93
N GLN A 153 -12.65 15.66 40.70
CA GLN A 153 -12.30 14.72 41.78
C GLN A 153 -11.04 15.12 42.56
N ASN A 154 -10.13 15.85 41.92
CA ASN A 154 -8.85 16.28 42.51
C ASN A 154 -8.90 17.67 43.15
N ILE A 155 -10.03 18.39 43.06
CA ILE A 155 -10.26 19.60 43.87
C ILE A 155 -10.73 19.12 45.25
N ARG A 156 -9.82 19.09 46.21
CA ARG A 156 -10.10 18.99 47.65
C ARG A 156 -9.88 20.33 48.32
#